data_AF-L7JW44-F1
#
_entry.id   AF-L7JW44-F1
#
_cell.length_a   1.000
_cell.length_b   1.000
_cell.length_c   1.000
_cell.angle_alpha   90.00
_cell.angle_beta   90.00
_cell.angle_gamma   90.00
#
_symmetry.space_group_name_H-M   'P 1'
#
loop_
_entity.id
_entity.type
_entity.pdbx_description
1 polymer ?
#
loop_
_entity_poly.entity_id
_entity_poly.type
_entity_poly.pdbx_seq_one_letter_code
_entity_poly.pdbx_strand_id
1 'polypeptide(L)'
;MLYIRARNKQNENISYDFKAGCFENSLFYKLTVLYKSMVMLPFNFFHKLRMHAGVIHGHVHSSEKFFLGDHVRGYVPMSISPLDMNEYLGGKSCIELSNALGYRFRSMKLFVFNDFGFNSRQNNLFETVKSSMLGLLLVHKPSCLGWSTGIGLTVGLHKYKDITTNITMSYAIPLTEPQSKQSFKFEIDFDIL
;
A
#
# COMPACT_ATOMS: atom_id res chain seq x y z
N MET A 1 18.33 -15.12 -12.48
CA MET A 1 17.48 -13.97 -12.85
C MET A 1 18.37 -12.74 -12.98
N LEU A 2 18.39 -12.09 -14.14
CA LEU A 2 19.15 -10.85 -14.38
C LEU A 2 18.17 -9.69 -14.54
N TYR A 3 18.46 -8.55 -13.91
CA TYR A 3 17.64 -7.35 -14.07
C TYR A 3 18.45 -6.06 -13.94
N ILE A 4 17.97 -5.03 -14.62
CA ILE A 4 18.39 -3.64 -14.48
C ILE A 4 17.30 -2.91 -13.69
N ARG A 5 17.70 -2.09 -12.72
CA ARG A 5 16.78 -1.34 -11.88
C ARG A 5 17.16 0.14 -11.89
N ALA A 6 16.21 0.99 -12.25
CA ALA A 6 16.32 2.44 -12.16
C ALA A 6 15.33 2.92 -11.12
N ARG A 7 15.82 3.58 -10.07
CA ARG A 7 15.01 4.16 -9.01
C ARG A 7 15.28 5.64 -8.92
N ASN A 8 14.24 6.45 -8.95
CA ASN A 8 14.34 7.86 -8.67
C ASN A 8 13.67 8.19 -7.33
N LYS A 9 14.43 8.88 -6.47
CA LYS A 9 13.99 9.44 -5.19
C LYS A 9 14.18 10.97 -5.15
N GLN A 10 14.19 11.65 -6.30
CA GLN A 10 14.49 13.09 -6.42
C GLN A 10 13.43 13.97 -5.74
N ASN A 11 12.20 13.49 -5.57
CA ASN A 11 11.17 14.19 -4.82
C ASN A 11 10.76 13.36 -3.60
N GLU A 12 10.75 13.96 -2.41
CA GLU A 12 10.26 13.32 -1.18
C GLU A 12 8.85 12.75 -1.36
N ASN A 13 8.04 13.41 -2.18
CA ASN A 13 6.64 13.06 -2.39
C ASN A 13 6.41 12.00 -3.47
N ILE A 14 7.25 11.92 -4.52
CA ILE A 14 7.05 10.98 -5.63
C ILE A 14 8.33 10.17 -5.83
N SER A 15 8.18 8.85 -5.76
CA SER A 15 9.23 7.92 -6.13
C SER A 15 8.72 6.96 -7.20
N TYR A 16 9.61 6.60 -8.11
CA TYR A 16 9.35 5.57 -9.11
C TYR A 16 10.49 4.57 -9.16
N ASP A 17 10.14 3.33 -9.45
CA ASP A 17 11.06 2.22 -9.55
C ASP A 17 10.71 1.40 -10.79
N PHE A 18 11.62 1.42 -11.74
CA PHE A 18 11.54 0.68 -12.98
C PHE A 18 12.53 -0.47 -12.93
N LYS A 19 12.07 -1.67 -13.25
CA LYS A 19 12.88 -2.89 -13.29
C LYS A 19 12.60 -3.63 -14.59
N ALA A 20 13.65 -3.85 -15.37
CA ALA A 20 13.59 -4.68 -16.58
C ALA A 20 14.45 -5.92 -16.34
N GLY A 21 13.98 -7.11 -16.70
CA GLY A 21 14.75 -8.32 -16.49
C GLY A 21 14.34 -9.47 -17.39
N CYS A 22 15.04 -10.58 -17.23
CA CYS A 22 14.77 -11.83 -17.96
C CYS A 22 14.65 -13.00 -16.97
N PHE A 23 13.65 -13.82 -17.19
CA PHE A 23 13.40 -15.07 -16.48
C PHE A 23 12.95 -16.14 -17.48
N GLU A 24 13.60 -17.31 -17.51
CA GLU A 24 13.27 -18.41 -18.43
C GLU A 24 13.12 -17.97 -19.89
N ASN A 25 14.10 -17.22 -20.41
CA ASN A 25 14.10 -16.64 -21.77
C ASN A 25 12.95 -15.66 -22.07
N SER A 26 12.17 -15.26 -21.07
CA SER A 26 11.10 -14.27 -21.19
C SER A 26 11.53 -12.95 -20.57
N LEU A 27 11.40 -11.87 -21.34
CA LEU A 27 11.61 -10.51 -20.86
C LEU A 27 10.41 -10.03 -20.05
N PHE A 28 10.70 -9.24 -19.02
CA PHE A 28 9.68 -8.54 -18.25
C PHE A 28 10.09 -7.12 -17.91
N TYR A 29 9.07 -6.30 -17.69
CA TYR A 29 9.19 -4.91 -17.25
C TYR A 29 8.24 -4.70 -16.09
N LYS A 30 8.74 -4.11 -15.01
CA LYS A 30 7.98 -3.75 -13.82
C LYS A 30 8.16 -2.27 -13.58
N LEU A 31 7.05 -1.55 -13.49
CA LEU A 31 7.02 -0.15 -13.12
C LEU A 31 6.21 -0.03 -11.84
N THR A 32 6.75 0.64 -10.84
CA THR A 32 6.01 1.05 -9.65
C THR A 32 6.17 2.54 -9.41
N VAL A 33 5.08 3.14 -8.96
CA VAL A 33 5.00 4.55 -8.60
C VAL A 33 4.45 4.63 -7.19
N LEU A 34 5.13 5.38 -6.33
CA LEU A 34 4.72 5.63 -4.96
C LEU A 34 4.68 7.13 -4.75
N TYR A 35 3.50 7.62 -4.45
CA TYR A 35 3.24 9.00 -4.04
C TYR A 35 2.94 9.04 -2.54
N LYS A 36 3.57 9.97 -1.83
CA LYS A 36 3.35 10.28 -0.42
C LYS A 36 3.19 11.79 -0.30
N SER A 37 2.22 12.23 0.49
CA SER A 37 2.03 13.64 0.78
C SER A 37 1.53 13.79 2.20
N MET A 38 2.08 14.76 2.93
CA MET A 38 1.58 15.19 4.22
C MET A 38 1.36 16.70 4.17
N VAL A 39 0.12 17.12 4.33
CA VAL A 39 -0.27 18.53 4.31
C VAL A 39 -0.75 18.90 5.70
N MET A 40 -0.14 19.94 6.28
CA MET A 40 -0.63 20.56 7.50
C MET A 40 -1.78 21.50 7.14
N LEU A 41 -2.92 21.30 7.80
CA LEU A 41 -4.12 22.12 7.66
C LEU A 41 -4.21 23.11 8.83
N PRO A 42 -5.04 24.17 8.73
CA PRO A 42 -5.28 25.09 9.83
C PRO A 42 -5.74 24.37 11.11
N PHE A 43 -5.59 25.03 12.27
CA PHE A 43 -5.99 24.50 13.58
C PHE A 43 -5.35 23.15 13.93
N ASN A 44 -4.07 22.94 13.59
CA ASN A 44 -3.31 21.71 13.88
C ASN A 44 -3.87 20.42 13.26
N PHE A 45 -4.75 20.53 12.26
CA PHE A 45 -5.16 19.36 11.48
C PHE A 45 -4.05 18.95 10.50
N PHE A 46 -4.06 17.68 10.10
CA PHE A 46 -3.20 17.20 9.04
C PHE A 46 -3.96 16.23 8.15
N HIS A 47 -3.53 16.19 6.90
CA HIS A 47 -3.97 15.22 5.91
C HIS A 47 -2.74 14.48 5.38
N LYS A 48 -2.77 13.15 5.44
CA LYS A 48 -1.71 12.26 4.94
C LYS A 48 -2.30 11.38 3.85
N LEU A 49 -1.70 11.44 2.68
CA LEU A 49 -2.08 10.67 1.52
C LEU A 49 -0.91 9.81 1.06
N ARG A 50 -1.16 8.54 0.79
CA ARG A 50 -0.21 7.63 0.17
C ARG A 50 -0.91 6.88 -0.95
N MET A 51 -0.34 6.93 -2.14
CA MET A 51 -0.79 6.15 -3.29
C MET A 51 0.36 5.29 -3.77
N HIS A 52 0.09 4.03 -4.06
CA HIS A 52 1.05 3.13 -4.67
C HIS A 52 0.36 2.43 -5.84
N ALA A 53 0.98 2.46 -7.01
CA ALA A 53 0.48 1.78 -8.19
C ALA A 53 1.64 1.04 -8.86
N GLY A 54 1.34 -0.12 -9.43
CA GLY A 54 2.35 -0.96 -10.05
C GLY A 54 1.80 -1.78 -11.19
N VAL A 55 2.64 -2.03 -12.19
CA VAL A 55 2.31 -2.90 -13.32
C VAL A 55 3.52 -3.69 -13.79
N ILE A 56 3.27 -4.93 -14.19
CA ILE A 56 4.24 -5.86 -14.72
C ILE A 56 3.78 -6.30 -16.11
N HIS A 57 4.64 -6.13 -17.09
CA HIS A 57 4.49 -6.65 -18.44
C HIS A 57 5.45 -7.82 -18.65
N GLY A 58 4.97 -8.88 -19.30
CA GLY A 58 5.76 -10.10 -19.57
C GLY A 58 5.46 -11.26 -18.62
N HIS A 59 6.31 -12.27 -18.68
CA HIS A 59 6.29 -13.43 -17.78
C HIS A 59 7.32 -13.23 -16.67
N VAL A 60 6.90 -13.39 -15.42
CA VAL A 60 7.72 -13.13 -14.25
C VAL A 60 7.61 -14.26 -13.24
N HIS A 61 8.69 -14.46 -12.50
CA HIS A 61 8.69 -15.32 -11.32
C HIS A 61 7.68 -14.81 -10.27
N SER A 62 7.10 -15.72 -9.49
CA SER A 62 6.09 -15.40 -8.47
C SER A 62 6.57 -14.36 -7.46
N SER A 63 7.85 -14.40 -7.07
CA SER A 63 8.48 -13.42 -6.16
C SER A 63 8.48 -11.97 -6.66
N GLU A 64 8.30 -11.75 -7.96
CA GLU A 64 8.25 -10.39 -8.53
C GLU A 64 6.83 -9.84 -8.62
N LYS A 65 5.82 -10.68 -8.47
CA LYS A 65 4.42 -10.27 -8.52
C LYS A 65 4.06 -9.40 -7.32
N PHE A 66 2.96 -8.67 -7.45
CA PHE A 66 2.45 -7.84 -6.37
C PHE A 66 1.64 -8.66 -5.39
N PHE A 67 1.90 -8.44 -4.11
CA PHE A 67 1.11 -8.93 -2.99
C PHE A 67 0.85 -7.73 -2.09
N LEU A 68 -0.42 -7.47 -1.78
CA LEU A 68 -0.84 -6.32 -0.99
C LEU A 68 -1.30 -6.79 0.40
N GLY A 69 -1.45 -5.85 1.33
CA GLY A 69 -1.85 -6.13 2.72
C GLY A 69 -0.97 -5.42 3.74
N ASP A 70 0.33 -5.29 3.44
CA ASP A 70 1.28 -4.60 4.33
C ASP A 70 0.88 -3.14 4.62
N HIS A 71 0.34 -2.46 3.61
CA HIS A 71 0.02 -1.03 3.67
C HIS A 71 -1.48 -0.75 3.68
N VAL A 72 -2.30 -1.79 3.69
CA VAL A 72 -3.75 -1.70 3.83
C VAL A 72 -4.08 -2.22 5.22
N ARG A 73 -4.21 -1.34 6.22
CA ARG A 73 -4.42 -1.74 7.62
C ARG A 73 -5.70 -2.56 7.73
N GLY A 74 -5.77 -3.47 8.70
CA GLY A 74 -6.91 -4.40 8.83
C GLY A 74 -6.71 -5.73 8.12
N TYR A 75 -5.62 -5.89 7.36
CA TYR A 75 -5.30 -7.08 6.59
C TYR A 75 -3.91 -7.62 6.95
N VAL A 76 -3.77 -8.94 6.85
CA VAL A 76 -2.49 -9.62 7.01
C VAL A 76 -1.57 -9.28 5.83
N PRO A 77 -0.24 -9.18 6.03
CA PRO A 77 0.73 -9.14 4.94
C PRO A 77 0.44 -10.11 3.80
N MET A 78 0.56 -9.63 2.56
CA MET A 78 0.38 -10.42 1.33
C MET A 78 -1.02 -11.05 1.11
N SER A 79 -2.01 -10.78 1.97
CA SER A 79 -3.32 -11.43 1.87
C SER A 79 -4.26 -10.86 0.79
N ILE A 80 -3.97 -9.67 0.27
CA ILE A 80 -4.76 -9.06 -0.81
C ILE A 80 -4.10 -9.41 -2.13
N SER A 81 -4.54 -10.53 -2.71
CA SER A 81 -4.01 -11.07 -3.96
C SER A 81 -5.05 -11.91 -4.69
N PRO A 82 -4.98 -12.01 -6.03
CA PRO A 82 -5.73 -13.03 -6.76
C PRO A 82 -5.46 -14.42 -6.20
N LEU A 83 -6.52 -15.23 -6.05
CA LEU A 83 -6.46 -16.62 -5.61
C LEU A 83 -6.65 -17.56 -6.80
N ASP A 84 -5.93 -18.68 -6.80
CA ASP A 84 -6.21 -19.84 -7.65
C ASP A 84 -6.13 -21.09 -6.78
N MET A 85 -7.16 -21.93 -6.81
CA MET A 85 -7.23 -23.12 -5.93
C MET A 85 -6.89 -22.84 -4.45
N ASN A 86 -7.34 -21.70 -3.91
CA ASN A 86 -7.04 -21.19 -2.55
C ASN A 86 -5.56 -20.78 -2.28
N GLU A 87 -4.72 -20.69 -3.30
CA GLU A 87 -3.35 -20.19 -3.19
C GLU A 87 -3.23 -18.74 -3.69
N TYR A 88 -2.48 -17.91 -2.97
CA TYR A 88 -2.19 -16.53 -3.36
C TYR A 88 -1.16 -16.51 -4.49
N LEU A 89 -1.60 -16.22 -5.72
CA LEU A 89 -0.73 -16.24 -6.89
C LEU A 89 0.10 -14.98 -7.10
N GLY A 90 -0.25 -13.88 -6.44
CA GLY A 90 0.24 -12.53 -6.75
C GLY A 90 -0.38 -11.94 -8.02
N GLY A 91 -0.50 -10.62 -8.08
CA GLY A 91 -0.99 -9.90 -9.25
C GLY A 91 0.12 -9.33 -10.12
N LYS A 92 -0.25 -9.01 -11.37
CA LYS A 92 0.60 -8.31 -12.33
C LYS A 92 0.38 -6.81 -12.33
N SER A 93 -0.69 -6.34 -11.70
CA SER A 93 -0.92 -4.93 -11.46
C SER A 93 -1.55 -4.72 -10.10
N CYS A 94 -1.26 -3.58 -9.49
CA CYS A 94 -1.78 -3.24 -8.18
C CYS A 94 -2.05 -1.75 -8.04
N ILE A 95 -2.98 -1.43 -7.16
CA ILE A 95 -3.27 -0.07 -6.70
C ILE A 95 -3.52 -0.14 -5.20
N GLU A 96 -2.84 0.70 -4.44
CA GLU A 96 -3.06 0.94 -3.02
C GLU A 96 -3.26 2.44 -2.81
N LEU A 97 -4.23 2.78 -1.98
CA LEU A 97 -4.53 4.14 -1.56
C LEU A 97 -4.71 4.12 -0.06
N SER A 98 -3.99 4.97 0.65
CA SER A 98 -4.14 5.19 2.08
C SER A 98 -4.34 6.67 2.31
N ASN A 99 -5.46 7.00 2.92
CA ASN A 99 -5.81 8.35 3.30
C ASN A 99 -5.98 8.41 4.82
N ALA A 100 -5.35 9.39 5.47
CA ALA A 100 -5.54 9.66 6.88
C ALA A 100 -5.75 11.15 7.13
N LEU A 101 -6.73 11.46 7.95
CA LEU A 101 -7.01 12.82 8.41
C LEU A 101 -7.00 12.82 9.94
N GLY A 102 -6.33 13.80 10.52
CA GLY A 102 -6.12 13.80 11.95
C GLY A 102 -5.82 15.16 12.54
N TYR A 103 -5.70 15.15 13.86
CA TYR A 103 -5.38 16.31 14.68
C TYR A 103 -4.07 16.05 15.42
N ARG A 104 -3.19 17.05 15.41
CA ARG A 104 -1.93 17.01 16.15
C ARG A 104 -2.07 17.79 17.46
N PHE A 105 -1.75 17.13 18.56
CA PHE A 105 -1.63 17.75 19.88
C PHE A 105 -0.26 17.43 20.48
N ARG A 106 0.61 18.43 20.55
CA ARG A 106 2.01 18.27 21.04
C ARG A 106 2.76 17.19 20.26
N SER A 107 3.20 16.13 20.94
CA SER A 107 3.88 14.95 20.38
C SER A 107 2.92 13.84 19.92
N MET A 108 1.61 14.02 20.11
CA MET A 108 0.59 13.05 19.75
C MET A 108 -0.14 13.47 18.46
N LYS A 109 -0.48 12.50 17.63
CA LYS A 109 -1.32 12.66 16.44
C LYS A 109 -2.44 11.63 16.51
N LEU A 110 -3.67 12.10 16.61
CA LEU A 110 -4.87 11.25 16.51
C LEU A 110 -5.39 11.35 15.08
N PHE A 111 -5.72 10.23 14.45
CA PHE A 111 -6.23 10.23 13.08
C PHE A 111 -7.28 9.18 12.84
N VAL A 112 -8.18 9.48 11.91
CA VAL A 112 -9.01 8.50 11.21
C VAL A 112 -8.34 8.19 9.89
N PHE A 113 -8.55 6.98 9.37
CA PHE A 113 -8.00 6.59 8.08
C PHE A 113 -8.97 5.74 7.28
N ASN A 114 -8.73 5.74 5.97
CA ASN A 114 -9.34 4.85 5.00
C ASN A 114 -8.25 4.28 4.10
N ASP A 115 -8.13 2.96 4.07
CA ASP A 115 -7.14 2.27 3.23
C ASP A 115 -7.85 1.37 2.23
N PHE A 116 -7.35 1.38 1.00
CA PHE A 116 -7.85 0.62 -0.11
C PHE A 116 -6.69 -0.06 -0.82
N GLY A 117 -6.87 -1.30 -1.24
CA GLY A 117 -5.92 -2.04 -2.05
C GLY A 117 -6.64 -2.95 -3.02
N PHE A 118 -6.20 -2.96 -4.27
CA PHE A 118 -6.69 -3.87 -5.29
C PHE A 118 -5.53 -4.45 -6.08
N ASN A 119 -5.55 -5.76 -6.26
CA ASN A 119 -4.51 -6.51 -6.92
C ASN A 119 -5.13 -7.30 -8.09
N SER A 120 -4.58 -7.21 -9.29
CA SER A 120 -5.17 -7.81 -10.49
C SER A 120 -4.17 -8.69 -11.24
N ARG A 121 -4.69 -9.70 -11.93
CA ARG A 121 -3.90 -10.55 -12.84
C ARG A 121 -3.63 -9.86 -14.18
N GLN A 122 -4.29 -8.75 -14.46
CA GLN A 122 -4.17 -8.01 -15.72
C GLN A 122 -2.82 -7.30 -15.82
N ASN A 123 -2.32 -7.14 -17.04
CA ASN A 123 -1.07 -6.40 -17.30
C ASN A 123 -1.33 -4.90 -17.52
N ASN A 124 -2.54 -4.39 -17.24
CA ASN A 124 -2.96 -3.03 -17.56
C ASN A 124 -3.56 -2.33 -16.33
N LEU A 125 -3.01 -1.17 -15.97
CA LEU A 125 -3.51 -0.35 -14.87
C LEU A 125 -4.93 0.18 -15.11
N PHE A 126 -5.29 0.54 -16.33
CA PHE A 126 -6.64 1.04 -16.63
C PHE A 126 -7.70 -0.04 -16.38
N GLU A 127 -7.44 -1.27 -16.84
CA GLU A 127 -8.30 -2.40 -16.53
C GLU A 127 -8.32 -2.70 -15.02
N THR A 128 -7.19 -2.49 -14.34
CA THR A 128 -7.09 -2.65 -12.89
C THR A 128 -7.98 -1.66 -12.15
N VAL A 129 -7.96 -0.37 -12.53
CA VAL A 129 -8.85 0.66 -11.99
C VAL A 129 -10.31 0.34 -12.29
N LYS A 130 -10.62 -0.07 -13.52
CA LYS A 130 -11.98 -0.45 -13.91
C LYS A 130 -12.48 -1.64 -13.11
N SER A 131 -11.68 -2.70 -13.01
CA SER A 131 -11.98 -3.90 -12.21
C SER A 131 -12.08 -3.59 -10.72
N SER A 132 -11.28 -2.66 -10.20
CA SER A 132 -11.36 -2.24 -8.80
C SER A 132 -12.67 -1.50 -8.51
N MET A 133 -13.08 -0.59 -9.41
CA MET A 133 -14.37 0.11 -9.31
C MET A 133 -15.56 -0.83 -9.42
N LEU A 134 -15.50 -1.79 -10.35
CA LEU A 134 -16.51 -2.85 -10.44
C LEU A 134 -16.53 -3.71 -9.18
N GLY A 135 -15.37 -4.08 -8.64
CA GLY A 135 -15.25 -4.84 -7.38
C GLY A 135 -15.85 -4.11 -6.18
N LEU A 136 -15.76 -2.77 -6.15
CA LEU A 136 -16.43 -1.94 -5.15
C LEU A 136 -17.96 -1.95 -5.27
N LEU A 137 -18.52 -2.24 -6.44
CA LEU A 137 -19.98 -2.32 -6.65
C LEU A 137 -20.55 -3.72 -6.44
N LEU A 138 -19.73 -4.77 -6.46
CA LEU A 138 -20.19 -6.15 -6.24
C LEU A 138 -20.66 -6.37 -4.81
N VAL A 139 -21.73 -7.15 -4.65
CA VAL A 139 -22.25 -7.59 -3.34
C VAL A 139 -21.21 -8.45 -2.63
N HIS A 140 -20.57 -9.36 -3.36
CA HIS A 140 -19.46 -10.18 -2.87
C HIS A 140 -18.14 -9.57 -3.33
N LYS A 141 -17.31 -9.16 -2.38
CA LYS A 141 -16.02 -8.55 -2.66
C LYS A 141 -15.01 -9.63 -3.05
N PRO A 142 -14.23 -9.45 -4.13
CA PRO A 142 -13.23 -10.44 -4.52
C PRO A 142 -12.07 -10.45 -3.51
N SER A 143 -11.39 -11.59 -3.35
CA SER A 143 -10.22 -11.74 -2.45
C SER A 143 -9.06 -10.81 -2.78
N CYS A 144 -9.03 -10.30 -4.01
CA CYS A 144 -8.02 -9.38 -4.49
C CYS A 144 -8.33 -7.90 -4.17
N LEU A 145 -9.38 -7.64 -3.38
CA LEU A 145 -9.79 -6.32 -2.90
C LEU A 145 -9.74 -6.24 -1.37
N GLY A 146 -8.92 -5.33 -0.86
CA GLY A 146 -8.94 -4.89 0.54
C GLY A 146 -9.48 -3.48 0.66
N TRP A 147 -10.40 -3.26 1.60
CA TRP A 147 -10.86 -1.92 1.95
C TRP A 147 -11.11 -1.85 3.44
N SER A 148 -10.50 -0.92 4.15
CA SER A 148 -10.68 -0.73 5.58
C SER A 148 -10.81 0.73 5.96
N THR A 149 -11.41 0.94 7.13
CA THR A 149 -11.46 2.23 7.79
C THR A 149 -11.06 2.06 9.24
N GLY A 150 -10.55 3.09 9.89
CA GLY A 150 -10.15 2.95 11.27
C GLY A 150 -9.64 4.22 11.92
N ILE A 151 -9.10 4.03 13.12
CA ILE A 151 -8.50 5.07 13.93
C ILE A 151 -7.07 4.71 14.26
N GLY A 152 -6.23 5.72 14.46
CA GLY A 152 -4.88 5.51 14.95
C GLY A 152 -4.37 6.67 15.78
N LEU A 153 -3.31 6.35 16.50
CA LEU A 153 -2.57 7.24 17.37
C LEU A 153 -1.10 7.10 17.03
N THR A 154 -0.45 8.20 16.69
CA THR A 154 1.01 8.27 16.63
C THR A 154 1.53 9.09 17.81
N VAL A 155 2.50 8.53 18.53
CA VAL A 155 3.20 9.21 19.61
C VAL A 155 4.67 9.36 19.22
N GLY A 156 5.15 10.59 19.16
CA GLY A 156 6.57 10.88 19.04
C GLY A 156 7.26 10.64 20.39
N LEU A 157 8.17 9.67 20.44
CA LEU A 157 8.84 9.27 21.68
C LEU A 157 10.06 10.16 21.98
N HIS A 158 11.02 10.18 21.06
CA HIS A 158 12.28 10.89 21.25
C HIS A 158 12.76 11.41 19.90
N LYS A 159 13.20 12.66 19.89
CA LYS A 159 14.03 13.23 18.84
C LYS A 159 15.47 13.24 19.34
N TYR A 160 16.36 12.46 18.73
CA TYR A 160 17.79 12.48 19.06
C TYR A 160 18.59 12.78 17.80
N LYS A 161 19.30 13.91 17.80
CA LYS A 161 19.92 14.49 16.60
C LYS A 161 18.85 14.62 15.48
N ASP A 162 19.03 13.88 14.40
CA ASP A 162 18.19 13.89 13.20
C ASP A 162 17.24 12.68 13.13
N ILE A 163 17.21 11.82 14.14
CA ILE A 163 16.33 10.65 14.17
C ILE A 163 15.13 10.96 15.05
N THR A 164 13.94 10.86 14.46
CA THR A 164 12.67 10.86 15.20
C THR A 164 12.09 9.46 15.24
N THR A 165 11.86 8.95 16.46
CA THR A 165 11.17 7.68 16.66
C THR A 165 9.70 7.95 16.94
N ASN A 166 8.86 7.43 16.05
CA ASN A 166 7.41 7.52 16.14
C ASN A 166 6.85 6.12 16.38
N ILE A 167 6.00 5.96 17.40
CA ILE A 167 5.18 4.76 17.56
C ILE A 167 3.81 5.06 17.00
N THR A 168 3.34 4.24 16.06
CA THR A 168 1.99 4.31 15.51
C THR A 168 1.20 3.07 15.92
N MET A 169 0.09 3.29 16.59
CA MET A 169 -0.91 2.28 16.89
C MET A 169 -2.14 2.54 16.03
N SER A 170 -2.72 1.50 15.43
CA SER A 170 -3.94 1.63 14.67
C SER A 170 -4.88 0.46 14.89
N TYR A 171 -6.18 0.78 14.90
CA TYR A 171 -7.26 -0.17 14.89
C TYR A 171 -8.08 0.03 13.62
N ALA A 172 -8.17 -1.03 12.82
CA ALA A 172 -8.80 -1.08 11.52
C ALA A 172 -10.01 -2.01 11.53
N ILE A 173 -11.08 -1.55 10.91
CA ILE A 173 -12.27 -2.32 10.60
C ILE A 173 -12.22 -2.64 9.09
N PRO A 174 -11.92 -3.89 8.70
CA PRO A 174 -11.97 -4.30 7.30
C PRO A 174 -13.42 -4.33 6.82
N LEU A 175 -13.69 -3.59 5.75
CA LEU A 175 -14.99 -3.45 5.09
C LEU A 175 -15.18 -4.47 3.96
N THR A 176 -14.09 -5.05 3.45
CA THR A 176 -14.14 -6.22 2.58
C THR A 176 -13.72 -7.48 3.34
N GLU A 177 -14.23 -8.63 2.91
CA GLU A 177 -13.86 -9.94 3.45
C GLU A 177 -12.78 -10.61 2.57
N PRO A 178 -11.48 -10.44 2.86
CA PRO A 178 -10.54 -11.50 2.64
C PRO A 178 -10.56 -12.42 3.87
N GLN A 179 -10.19 -13.67 3.62
CA GLN A 179 -10.17 -14.75 4.61
C GLN A 179 -9.19 -14.50 5.78
N SER A 180 -8.37 -13.45 5.73
CA SER A 180 -7.32 -13.14 6.71
C SER A 180 -7.31 -11.66 7.10
N LYS A 181 -7.88 -11.38 8.28
CA LYS A 181 -8.04 -10.04 8.87
C LYS A 181 -7.04 -9.84 10.03
N GLN A 182 -6.52 -8.62 10.15
CA GLN A 182 -5.66 -8.18 11.26
C GLN A 182 -6.06 -6.77 11.69
N SER A 183 -7.06 -6.67 12.58
CA SER A 183 -7.63 -5.38 12.98
C SER A 183 -6.68 -4.48 13.75
N PHE A 184 -5.80 -5.04 14.59
CA PHE A 184 -4.86 -4.25 15.37
C PHE A 184 -3.47 -4.29 14.75
N LYS A 185 -2.87 -3.11 14.55
CA LYS A 185 -1.51 -2.98 14.03
C LYS A 185 -0.69 -2.01 14.87
N PHE A 186 0.51 -2.46 15.23
CA PHE A 186 1.52 -1.68 15.94
C PHE A 186 2.73 -1.51 15.01
N GLU A 187 3.14 -0.27 14.78
CA GLU A 187 4.26 0.10 13.91
C GLU A 187 5.21 1.01 14.68
N ILE A 188 6.51 0.76 14.50
CA ILE A 188 7.57 1.66 14.97
C ILE A 188 8.24 2.23 13.73
N ASP A 189 8.05 3.53 13.51
CA ASP A 189 8.67 4.26 12.41
C ASP A 189 9.91 4.99 12.92
N PHE A 190 11.03 4.80 12.22
CA PHE A 190 12.26 5.55 12.40
C PHE A 190 12.39 6.53 11.23
N ASP A 191 11.95 7.77 11.43
CA ASP A 191 12.13 8.83 10.44
C ASP A 191 13.52 9.44 10.66
N ILE A 192 14.40 9.26 9.67
CA ILE A 192 15.67 9.99 9.54
C ILE A 192 15.32 11.28 8.80
N LEU A 193 15.43 12.43 9.48
CA LEU A 193 15.22 13.77 8.91
C LEU A 193 16.40 14.18 8.02
#